data_AF-A0A7X2ISH7-F1
#
_entry.id   AF-A0A7X2ISH7-F1
#
_cell.length_a   1.000
_cell.length_b   1.000
_cell.length_c   1.000
_cell.angle_alpha   90.00
_cell.angle_beta   90.00
_cell.angle_gamma   90.00
#
_symmetry.space_group_name_H-M   'P 1'
#
loop_
_entity.id
_entity.type
_entity.pdbx_description
1 polymer ?
#
loop_
_entity_poly.entity_id
_entity_poly.type
_entity_poly.pdbx_seq_one_letter_code
_entity_poly.pdbx_strand_id
1 'polypeptide(L)'
;MTIQRHRTERRTLSYIFSFNGIAMLRALPIALIASCFVNSTCAETLSSSEQYIGKPDCRILNPHPVANESVTWSGACKDGYAHGNGTLLWRVKDKDGSSYEGGLLRGRRHGEGVARHSDGTVYRGNFANGNLHGNIRIERENEFAVDAIFERGQITAPVSAGFISGNTYTGNWGDSGPDGHGTMVYATGGSYTGEWQDGQMHGSGTVTYPNGITRAVRFERGLPAGAPIQPEKPRGHHLQDPASMYRFNAIARDSAVPFNKGYLDLSPEHQQIVRSRFAILQSDDAPPYPVKGTAEMFKIISAAHAKLHSEGILSLDVLVDEHGAPQSVAIRRTPDLNIAEFVGKILLLSKYTPARCADQPCAMRFPLSLNLLPPE
;
A
#
# COMPACT_ATOMS: atom_id res chain seq x y z
N MET A 1 -45.54 28.35 21.53
CA MET A 1 -45.17 27.10 20.86
C MET A 1 -44.15 27.44 19.78
N THR A 2 -42.86 27.20 20.02
CA THR A 2 -41.81 27.45 19.03
C THR A 2 -40.73 26.38 19.18
N ILE A 3 -40.68 25.42 18.26
CA ILE A 3 -39.71 24.32 18.30
C ILE A 3 -38.53 24.69 17.40
N GLN A 4 -37.43 25.17 17.99
CA GLN A 4 -36.16 25.24 17.28
C GLN A 4 -35.53 23.85 17.22
N ARG A 5 -35.39 23.31 15.99
CA ARG A 5 -34.57 22.10 15.75
C ARG A 5 -33.10 22.50 15.69
N HIS A 6 -32.35 22.26 16.76
CA HIS A 6 -30.89 22.27 16.67
C HIS A 6 -30.41 21.13 15.76
N ARG A 7 -29.69 21.49 14.70
CA ARG A 7 -29.09 20.56 13.74
C ARG A 7 -27.71 20.15 14.26
N THR A 8 -27.59 18.93 14.78
CA THR A 8 -26.32 18.41 15.31
C THR A 8 -25.33 18.15 14.17
N GLU A 9 -24.22 18.90 14.14
CA GLU A 9 -23.10 18.62 13.25
C GLU A 9 -22.44 17.29 13.65
N ARG A 10 -22.61 16.24 12.84
CA ARG A 10 -21.77 15.04 12.95
C ARG A 10 -20.40 15.32 12.34
N ARG A 11 -19.45 15.75 13.18
CA ARG A 11 -18.03 15.69 12.84
C ARG A 11 -17.58 14.22 12.84
N THR A 12 -17.60 13.58 11.67
CA THR A 12 -16.93 12.28 11.47
C THR A 12 -15.42 12.48 11.48
N LEU A 13 -14.82 12.25 12.64
CA LEU A 13 -13.37 12.04 12.79
C LEU A 13 -12.99 10.74 12.06
N SER A 14 -12.43 10.87 10.87
CA SER A 14 -11.88 9.76 10.10
C SER A 14 -10.62 9.23 10.79
N TYR A 15 -10.72 8.09 11.46
CA TYR A 15 -9.56 7.40 12.02
C TYR A 15 -8.79 6.66 10.92
N ILE A 16 -7.52 7.01 10.79
CA ILE A 16 -6.57 6.34 9.89
C ILE A 16 -6.25 4.96 10.48
N PHE A 17 -6.83 3.91 9.88
CA PHE A 17 -6.39 2.53 10.08
C PHE A 17 -5.41 2.14 8.97
N SER A 18 -4.11 2.30 9.24
CA SER A 18 -3.05 1.85 8.35
C SER A 18 -2.86 0.33 8.44
N PHE A 19 -3.77 -0.44 7.85
CA PHE A 19 -3.54 -1.84 7.49
C PHE A 19 -3.80 -1.99 5.99
N ASN A 20 -2.80 -2.52 5.28
CA ASN A 20 -2.67 -2.57 3.82
C ASN A 20 -2.60 -1.18 3.16
N GLY A 21 -1.38 -0.64 3.08
CA GLY A 21 -1.05 0.53 2.26
C GLY A 21 -1.06 0.21 0.77
N ILE A 22 -2.25 -0.06 0.22
CA ILE A 22 -2.52 -0.02 -1.21
C ILE A 22 -3.40 1.21 -1.43
N ALA A 23 -2.79 2.34 -1.77
CA ALA A 23 -3.55 3.47 -2.29
C ALA A 23 -4.27 3.05 -3.57
N MET A 24 -5.58 3.29 -3.65
CA MET A 24 -6.41 2.97 -4.81
C MET A 24 -5.72 3.44 -6.10
N LEU A 25 -5.42 2.52 -7.03
CA LEU A 25 -5.24 2.89 -8.41
C LEU A 25 -6.63 3.22 -8.96
N ARG A 26 -7.03 4.50 -8.84
CA ARG A 26 -8.20 4.98 -9.57
C ARG A 26 -7.87 5.00 -11.07
N ALA A 27 -7.94 3.83 -11.69
CA ALA A 27 -8.32 3.77 -13.08
C ALA A 27 -9.70 4.43 -13.22
N LEU A 28 -9.93 4.93 -14.42
CA LEU A 28 -11.23 5.46 -14.80
C LEU A 28 -12.21 4.29 -14.82
N PRO A 29 -13.47 4.45 -14.38
CA PRO A 29 -14.40 3.34 -14.26
C PRO A 29 -14.66 2.72 -15.64
N ILE A 30 -14.00 1.58 -15.90
CA ILE A 30 -14.28 0.73 -17.05
C ILE A 30 -15.57 -0.01 -16.71
N ALA A 31 -16.68 0.45 -17.28
CA ALA A 31 -17.97 -0.18 -17.05
C ALA A 31 -17.94 -1.64 -17.54
N LEU A 32 -18.11 -2.57 -16.60
CA LEU A 32 -18.38 -3.98 -16.87
C LEU A 32 -19.63 -4.12 -17.76
N ILE A 33 -19.44 -4.44 -19.04
CA ILE A 33 -20.53 -4.89 -19.91
C ILE A 33 -20.75 -6.38 -19.65
N ALA A 34 -21.52 -6.68 -18.61
CA ALA A 34 -21.95 -8.04 -18.29
C ALA A 34 -23.26 -8.38 -19.02
N SER A 35 -23.15 -9.32 -19.98
CA SER A 35 -24.24 -10.16 -20.50
C SER A 35 -25.53 -9.49 -20.99
N CYS A 36 -25.60 -9.21 -22.29
CA CYS A 36 -26.88 -9.32 -23.01
C CYS A 36 -27.27 -10.80 -23.12
N PHE A 37 -28.48 -11.16 -22.70
CA PHE A 37 -29.08 -12.45 -23.07
C PHE A 37 -30.52 -12.28 -23.57
N VAL A 38 -30.74 -12.83 -24.77
CA VAL A 38 -32.03 -13.12 -25.42
C VAL A 38 -32.81 -11.94 -26.05
N ASN A 39 -32.90 -12.03 -27.39
CA ASN A 39 -33.84 -11.41 -28.32
C ASN A 39 -33.69 -9.94 -28.75
N SER A 40 -33.06 -9.81 -29.93
CA SER A 40 -33.23 -8.78 -30.97
C SER A 40 -32.64 -7.38 -30.73
N THR A 41 -31.90 -6.92 -31.75
CA THR A 41 -31.45 -5.53 -31.97
C THR A 41 -30.74 -4.82 -30.81
N CYS A 42 -29.46 -5.15 -30.59
CA CYS A 42 -28.48 -4.22 -30.02
C CYS A 42 -27.32 -4.02 -31.00
N ALA A 43 -27.44 -3.01 -31.86
CA ALA A 43 -26.34 -2.49 -32.68
C ALA A 43 -26.28 -0.96 -32.55
N GLU A 44 -26.43 -0.46 -31.32
CA GLU A 44 -26.14 0.95 -31.02
C GLU A 44 -24.64 1.10 -30.75
N THR A 45 -23.96 1.69 -31.72
CA THR A 45 -22.59 2.18 -31.57
C THR A 45 -22.54 3.25 -30.47
N LEU A 46 -22.00 2.91 -29.31
CA LEU A 46 -21.53 3.85 -28.29
C LEU A 46 -20.30 4.63 -28.80
N SER A 47 -20.53 5.46 -29.81
CA SER A 47 -19.59 6.49 -30.25
C SER A 47 -19.75 7.71 -29.33
N SER A 48 -19.14 7.65 -28.14
CA SER A 48 -18.99 8.86 -27.34
C SER A 48 -18.19 9.89 -28.14
N SER A 49 -18.76 11.07 -28.35
CA SER A 49 -18.09 12.14 -29.08
C SER A 49 -16.85 12.57 -28.29
N GLU A 50 -15.69 12.50 -28.93
CA GLU A 50 -14.42 12.78 -28.28
C GLU A 50 -14.35 14.25 -27.88
N GLN A 51 -14.18 14.50 -26.58
CA GLN A 51 -14.13 15.85 -26.05
C GLN A 51 -12.70 16.38 -26.05
N TYR A 52 -12.56 17.68 -26.34
CA TYR A 52 -11.27 18.35 -26.45
C TYR A 52 -11.28 19.63 -25.62
N ILE A 53 -10.12 19.97 -25.06
CA ILE A 53 -9.88 21.16 -24.24
C ILE A 53 -8.58 21.85 -24.70
N GLY A 54 -8.27 23.03 -24.16
CA GLY A 54 -7.14 23.85 -24.56
C GLY A 54 -7.57 24.98 -25.49
N LYS A 55 -6.64 25.50 -26.28
CA LYS A 55 -6.94 26.58 -27.22
C LYS A 55 -7.59 26.03 -28.51
N PRO A 56 -8.42 26.80 -29.24
CA PRO A 56 -9.04 26.33 -30.49
C PRO A 56 -8.05 25.85 -31.56
N ASP A 57 -6.87 26.49 -31.61
CA ASP A 57 -5.74 26.17 -32.48
C ASP A 57 -4.78 25.11 -31.91
N CYS A 58 -4.99 24.68 -30.67
CA CYS A 58 -4.14 23.73 -29.96
C CYS A 58 -4.96 22.83 -29.01
N ARG A 59 -5.84 22.03 -29.60
CA ARG A 59 -6.74 21.12 -28.89
C ARG A 59 -6.01 19.89 -28.36
N ILE A 60 -6.38 19.48 -27.14
CA ILE A 60 -5.88 18.31 -26.41
C ILE A 60 -7.08 17.43 -26.05
N LEU A 61 -6.97 16.12 -26.22
CA LEU A 61 -8.04 15.17 -25.91
C LEU A 61 -8.31 15.17 -24.40
N ASN A 62 -9.58 15.28 -24.03
CA ASN A 62 -10.05 15.20 -22.65
C ASN A 62 -11.16 14.14 -22.54
N PRO A 63 -10.82 12.87 -22.21
CA PRO A 63 -11.81 11.80 -22.14
C PRO A 63 -12.74 11.92 -20.92
N HIS A 64 -12.35 12.66 -19.87
CA HIS A 64 -13.10 12.76 -18.61
C HIS A 64 -13.14 14.19 -18.07
N PRO A 65 -13.96 15.07 -18.67
CA PRO A 65 -13.98 16.48 -18.30
C PRO A 65 -14.46 16.71 -16.85
N VAL A 66 -13.76 17.60 -16.15
CA VAL A 66 -14.05 18.02 -14.78
C VAL A 66 -14.40 19.51 -14.75
N ALA A 67 -15.42 19.88 -13.98
CA ALA A 67 -15.84 21.28 -13.86
C ALA A 67 -14.72 22.18 -13.31
N ASN A 68 -14.52 23.34 -13.95
CA ASN A 68 -13.46 24.32 -13.67
C ASN A 68 -12.03 23.76 -13.80
N GLU A 69 -11.82 22.87 -14.76
CA GLU A 69 -10.48 22.45 -15.16
C GLU A 69 -9.90 23.32 -16.29
N SER A 70 -8.58 23.32 -16.42
CA SER A 70 -7.87 23.84 -17.58
C SER A 70 -6.61 23.01 -17.84
N VAL A 71 -6.04 23.16 -19.04
CA VAL A 71 -4.78 22.50 -19.41
C VAL A 71 -3.84 23.50 -20.07
N THR A 72 -2.54 23.37 -19.78
CA THR A 72 -1.47 24.05 -20.52
C THR A 72 -0.58 23.02 -21.22
N TRP A 73 -0.15 23.35 -22.42
CA TRP A 73 0.80 22.58 -23.24
C TRP A 73 1.99 23.48 -23.61
N SER A 74 3.22 23.00 -23.41
CA SER A 74 4.44 23.74 -23.74
C SER A 74 5.03 23.42 -25.11
N GLY A 75 4.58 22.34 -25.77
CA GLY A 75 5.07 21.92 -27.08
C GLY A 75 4.37 22.63 -28.25
N ALA A 76 4.62 22.14 -29.47
CA ALA A 76 4.07 22.71 -30.68
C ALA A 76 2.57 22.40 -30.87
N CYS A 77 1.93 23.16 -31.76
CA CYS A 77 0.56 22.96 -32.20
C CYS A 77 0.56 22.79 -33.72
N LYS A 78 -0.18 21.79 -34.24
CA LYS A 78 -0.27 21.47 -35.66
C LYS A 78 -1.70 21.07 -36.01
N ASP A 79 -2.22 21.59 -37.13
CA ASP A 79 -3.56 21.30 -37.67
C ASP A 79 -4.71 21.52 -36.65
N GLY A 80 -4.54 22.49 -35.73
CA GLY A 80 -5.51 22.79 -34.68
C GLY A 80 -5.43 21.90 -33.44
N TYR A 81 -4.34 21.13 -33.26
CA TYR A 81 -4.13 20.19 -32.16
C TYR A 81 -2.73 20.32 -31.56
N ALA A 82 -2.57 19.96 -30.28
CA ALA A 82 -1.25 19.80 -29.68
C ALA A 82 -0.47 18.64 -30.35
N HIS A 83 0.82 18.86 -30.64
CA HIS A 83 1.63 17.96 -31.47
C HIS A 83 3.12 18.02 -31.11
N GLY A 84 3.83 16.89 -31.22
CA GLY A 84 5.25 16.77 -30.89
C GLY A 84 5.50 16.65 -29.39
N ASN A 85 6.75 16.84 -28.97
CA ASN A 85 7.14 16.69 -27.56
C ASN A 85 6.89 17.96 -26.76
N GLY A 86 6.61 17.80 -25.47
CA GLY A 86 6.39 18.90 -24.53
C GLY A 86 5.83 18.41 -23.21
N THR A 87 5.27 19.35 -22.43
CA THR A 87 4.69 19.11 -21.12
C THR A 87 3.23 19.54 -21.10
N LEU A 88 2.33 18.62 -20.77
CA LEU A 88 0.96 18.89 -20.36
C LEU A 88 0.91 19.08 -18.84
N LEU A 89 0.14 20.07 -18.41
CA LEU A 89 -0.18 20.28 -16.99
C LEU A 89 -1.67 20.64 -16.87
N TRP A 90 -2.41 19.80 -16.16
CA TRP A 90 -3.81 19.97 -15.84
C TRP A 90 -3.97 20.74 -14.53
N ARG A 91 -4.95 21.64 -14.48
CA ARG A 91 -5.32 22.39 -13.27
C ARG A 91 -6.81 22.27 -13.01
N VAL A 92 -7.20 22.21 -11.75
CA VAL A 92 -8.61 22.27 -11.33
C VAL A 92 -8.75 23.35 -10.26
N LYS A 93 -9.59 24.36 -10.51
CA LYS A 93 -9.70 25.57 -9.66
C LYS A 93 -8.33 26.18 -9.36
N ASP A 94 -7.55 26.37 -10.43
CA ASP A 94 -6.20 26.96 -10.44
C ASP A 94 -5.12 26.24 -9.62
N LYS A 95 -5.40 25.02 -9.12
CA LYS A 95 -4.40 24.15 -8.50
C LYS A 95 -3.83 23.17 -9.52
N ASP A 96 -2.52 23.11 -9.61
CA ASP A 96 -1.78 22.09 -10.37
C ASP A 96 -2.18 20.68 -9.92
N GLY A 97 -2.42 19.81 -10.88
CA GLY A 97 -2.87 18.43 -10.68
C GLY A 97 -2.02 17.44 -11.45
N SER A 98 -2.64 16.70 -12.37
CA SER A 98 -1.91 15.72 -13.20
C SER A 98 -1.05 16.41 -14.26
N SER A 99 0.11 15.84 -14.57
CA SER A 99 0.98 16.29 -15.67
C SER A 99 1.39 15.13 -16.57
N TYR A 100 1.89 15.46 -17.76
CA TYR A 100 2.49 14.49 -18.68
C TYR A 100 3.64 15.14 -19.43
N GLU A 101 4.79 14.49 -19.46
CA GLU A 101 5.95 14.87 -20.26
C GLU A 101 6.17 13.81 -21.34
N GLY A 102 6.20 14.21 -22.61
CA GLY A 102 6.33 13.27 -23.73
C GLY A 102 5.66 13.76 -25.01
N GLY A 103 5.42 12.84 -25.93
CA GLY A 103 4.84 13.13 -27.24
C GLY A 103 3.31 13.29 -27.24
N LEU A 104 2.83 14.25 -28.04
CA LEU A 104 1.43 14.34 -28.46
C LEU A 104 1.30 14.16 -29.98
N LEU A 105 0.28 13.40 -30.40
CA LEU A 105 -0.15 13.28 -31.78
C LEU A 105 -1.64 13.62 -31.88
N ARG A 106 -1.96 14.71 -32.59
CA ARG A 106 -3.32 15.23 -32.77
C ARG A 106 -4.07 15.38 -31.42
N GLY A 107 -3.39 15.95 -30.42
CA GLY A 107 -3.94 16.19 -29.10
C GLY A 107 -3.93 14.99 -28.15
N ARG A 108 -3.39 13.83 -28.54
CA ARG A 108 -3.37 12.60 -27.73
C ARG A 108 -1.95 12.21 -27.33
N ARG A 109 -1.76 11.70 -26.11
CA ARG A 109 -0.48 11.07 -25.68
C ARG A 109 -0.09 9.98 -26.66
N HIS A 110 1.13 10.06 -27.19
CA HIS A 110 1.64 9.16 -28.20
C HIS A 110 3.17 9.08 -28.15
N GLY A 111 3.72 7.87 -28.22
CA GLY A 111 5.15 7.63 -28.03
C GLY A 111 5.53 7.57 -26.55
N GLU A 112 6.83 7.58 -26.27
CA GLU A 112 7.34 7.55 -24.89
C GLU A 112 6.91 8.78 -24.09
N GLY A 113 6.66 8.58 -22.80
CA GLY A 113 6.43 9.67 -21.87
C GLY A 113 6.30 9.25 -20.41
N VAL A 114 6.07 10.25 -19.58
CA VAL A 114 5.91 10.14 -18.13
C VAL A 114 4.64 10.91 -17.74
N ALA A 115 3.58 10.19 -17.36
CA ALA A 115 2.41 10.81 -16.74
C ALA A 115 2.58 10.80 -15.22
N ARG A 116 2.27 11.92 -14.56
CA ARG A 116 2.20 12.02 -13.10
C ARG A 116 0.77 12.37 -12.73
N HIS A 117 0.17 11.57 -11.87
CA HIS A 117 -1.18 11.83 -11.35
C HIS A 117 -1.11 12.72 -10.10
N SER A 118 -2.22 13.39 -9.79
CA SER A 118 -2.31 14.34 -8.66
C SER A 118 -2.15 13.71 -7.28
N ASP A 119 -2.15 12.38 -7.20
CA ASP A 119 -1.91 11.62 -5.97
C ASP A 119 -0.45 11.13 -5.81
N GLY A 120 0.44 11.55 -6.71
CA GLY A 120 1.86 11.18 -6.72
C GLY A 120 2.20 9.94 -7.55
N THR A 121 1.21 9.21 -8.09
CA THR A 121 1.47 8.04 -8.95
C THR A 121 2.11 8.45 -10.27
N VAL A 122 3.19 7.76 -10.65
CA VAL A 122 3.97 8.01 -11.87
C VAL A 122 3.81 6.83 -12.82
N TYR A 123 3.47 7.08 -14.07
CA TYR A 123 3.38 6.10 -15.14
C TYR A 123 4.44 6.44 -16.19
N ARG A 124 5.38 5.53 -16.43
CA ARG A 124 6.48 5.69 -17.40
C ARG A 124 6.43 4.58 -18.43
N GLY A 125 6.47 4.93 -19.71
CA GLY A 125 6.46 3.97 -20.81
C GLY A 125 5.90 4.58 -22.08
N ASN A 126 5.39 3.73 -22.97
CA ASN A 126 4.85 4.15 -24.27
C ASN A 126 3.34 4.45 -24.18
N PHE A 127 2.88 5.39 -25.00
CA PHE A 127 1.47 5.77 -25.12
C PHE A 127 1.01 5.60 -26.56
N ALA A 128 -0.22 5.11 -26.74
CA ALA A 128 -0.85 4.99 -28.05
C ALA A 128 -2.25 5.59 -28.00
N ASN A 129 -2.48 6.63 -28.83
CA ASN A 129 -3.77 7.30 -29.01
C ASN A 129 -4.42 7.78 -27.69
N GLY A 130 -3.61 8.21 -26.72
CA GLY A 130 -4.02 8.72 -25.41
C GLY A 130 -3.88 7.70 -24.27
N ASN A 131 -3.84 6.41 -24.61
CA ASN A 131 -3.83 5.29 -23.66
C ASN A 131 -2.41 4.78 -23.38
N LEU A 132 -2.24 4.08 -22.25
CA LEU A 132 -1.04 3.30 -21.94
C LEU A 132 -0.86 2.16 -22.96
N HIS A 133 0.39 1.89 -23.36
CA HIS A 133 0.71 0.83 -24.31
C HIS A 133 2.12 0.23 -24.11
N GLY A 134 2.27 -1.07 -24.38
CA GLY A 134 3.52 -1.80 -24.19
C GLY A 134 3.87 -1.95 -22.72
N ASN A 135 5.17 -2.05 -22.42
CA ASN A 135 5.67 -2.12 -21.05
C ASN A 135 5.52 -0.77 -20.36
N ILE A 136 4.80 -0.74 -19.24
CA ILE A 136 4.61 0.43 -18.39
C ILE A 136 5.14 0.13 -16.99
N ARG A 137 5.96 1.05 -16.49
CA ARG A 137 6.37 1.13 -15.09
C ARG A 137 5.43 2.08 -14.35
N ILE A 138 4.77 1.61 -13.30
CA ILE A 138 3.88 2.42 -12.45
C ILE A 138 4.47 2.47 -11.04
N GLU A 139 4.73 3.66 -10.52
CA GLU A 139 5.42 3.85 -9.24
C GLU A 139 4.71 4.90 -8.38
N ARG A 140 4.60 4.64 -7.08
CA ARG A 140 4.21 5.63 -6.08
C ARG A 140 5.28 5.66 -4.99
N GLU A 141 5.84 6.85 -4.77
CA GLU A 141 7.00 7.03 -3.91
C GLU A 141 6.74 6.50 -2.49
N ASN A 142 7.65 5.66 -1.98
CA ASN A 142 7.54 5.00 -0.68
C ASN A 142 6.32 4.08 -0.48
N GLU A 143 5.62 3.66 -1.53
CA GLU A 143 4.48 2.73 -1.43
C GLU A 143 4.68 1.48 -2.29
N PHE A 144 4.74 1.62 -3.62
CA PHE A 144 4.82 0.48 -4.54
C PHE A 144 5.50 0.82 -5.86
N ALA A 145 5.94 -0.23 -6.55
CA ALA A 145 6.37 -0.19 -7.94
C ALA A 145 5.84 -1.41 -8.69
N VAL A 146 5.37 -1.21 -9.93
CA VAL A 146 4.58 -2.17 -10.71
C VAL A 146 5.07 -2.18 -12.16
N ASP A 147 5.31 -3.37 -12.70
CA ASP A 147 5.60 -3.61 -14.11
C ASP A 147 4.39 -4.31 -14.75
N ALA A 148 3.81 -3.70 -15.79
CA ALA A 148 2.61 -4.20 -16.45
C ALA A 148 2.66 -3.99 -17.98
N ILE A 149 2.04 -4.91 -18.73
CA ILE A 149 1.98 -4.86 -20.20
C ILE A 149 0.58 -4.41 -20.65
N PHE A 150 0.51 -3.27 -21.33
CA PHE A 150 -0.74 -2.65 -21.76
C PHE A 150 -1.00 -2.77 -23.27
N GLU A 151 -2.21 -3.19 -23.65
CA GLU A 151 -2.72 -3.03 -25.01
C GLU A 151 -4.06 -2.33 -24.99
N ARG A 152 -4.22 -1.28 -25.82
CA ARG A 152 -5.44 -0.46 -25.88
C ARG A 152 -5.90 0.06 -24.50
N GLY A 153 -4.96 0.30 -23.59
CA GLY A 153 -5.24 0.74 -22.21
C GLY A 153 -5.64 -0.37 -21.22
N GLN A 154 -5.62 -1.65 -21.63
CA GLN A 154 -5.92 -2.80 -20.77
C GLN A 154 -4.65 -3.59 -20.44
N ILE A 155 -4.57 -4.15 -19.24
CA ILE A 155 -3.48 -5.06 -18.85
C ILE A 155 -3.68 -6.41 -19.58
N THR A 156 -2.62 -6.95 -20.17
CA THR A 156 -2.67 -8.15 -21.04
C THR A 156 -1.81 -9.33 -20.58
N ALA A 157 -0.98 -9.12 -19.55
CA ALA A 157 -0.12 -10.14 -18.96
C ALA A 157 -0.14 -10.02 -17.42
N PRO A 158 0.22 -11.07 -16.68
CA PRO A 158 0.38 -10.99 -15.23
C PRO A 158 1.32 -9.85 -14.83
N VAL A 159 0.89 -9.05 -13.87
CA VAL A 159 1.63 -7.91 -13.32
C VAL A 159 2.67 -8.40 -12.34
N SER A 160 3.87 -7.80 -12.37
CA SER A 160 4.87 -7.93 -11.32
C SER A 160 4.86 -6.67 -10.45
N ALA A 161 4.66 -6.81 -9.15
CA ALA A 161 4.64 -5.67 -8.22
C ALA A 161 5.60 -5.89 -7.03
N GLY A 162 6.30 -4.84 -6.61
CA GLY A 162 7.06 -4.77 -5.39
C GLY A 162 6.52 -3.68 -4.47
N PHE A 163 6.39 -3.98 -3.18
CA PHE A 163 5.86 -3.06 -2.17
C PHE A 163 6.96 -2.56 -1.23
N ILE A 164 6.77 -1.39 -0.61
CA ILE A 164 7.72 -0.82 0.37
C ILE A 164 7.97 -1.74 1.59
N SER A 165 7.03 -2.64 1.90
CA SER A 165 7.19 -3.68 2.91
C SER A 165 8.26 -4.73 2.54
N GLY A 166 8.68 -4.78 1.27
CA GLY A 166 9.51 -5.84 0.70
C GLY A 166 8.72 -7.06 0.22
N ASN A 167 7.37 -7.02 0.28
CA ASN A 167 6.54 -8.04 -0.36
C ASN A 167 6.64 -7.92 -1.89
N THR A 168 6.44 -9.02 -2.60
CA THR A 168 6.29 -9.04 -4.06
C THR A 168 5.02 -9.79 -4.47
N TYR A 169 4.37 -9.32 -5.53
CA TYR A 169 3.18 -9.95 -6.11
C TYR A 169 3.40 -10.29 -7.58
N THR A 170 2.83 -11.41 -8.02
CA THR A 170 2.71 -11.76 -9.44
C THR A 170 1.34 -12.37 -9.72
N GLY A 171 0.56 -11.74 -10.60
CA GLY A 171 -0.80 -12.19 -10.89
C GLY A 171 -1.63 -11.16 -11.65
N ASN A 172 -2.96 -11.31 -11.63
CA ASN A 172 -3.86 -10.35 -12.25
C ASN A 172 -3.95 -9.07 -11.41
N TRP A 173 -4.26 -7.95 -12.06
CA TRP A 173 -4.28 -6.64 -11.40
C TRP A 173 -5.48 -5.84 -11.91
N GLY A 174 -6.29 -5.37 -10.97
CA GLY A 174 -7.41 -4.47 -11.21
C GLY A 174 -7.16 -3.08 -10.65
N ASP A 175 -8.19 -2.24 -10.67
CA ASP A 175 -8.13 -0.85 -10.18
C ASP A 175 -7.68 -0.79 -8.70
N SER A 176 -8.21 -1.67 -7.87
CA SER A 176 -7.89 -1.72 -6.43
C SER A 176 -6.54 -2.39 -6.10
N GLY A 177 -5.75 -2.83 -7.08
CA GLY A 177 -4.49 -3.57 -6.88
C GLY A 177 -4.58 -5.04 -7.31
N PRO A 178 -3.95 -5.99 -6.58
CA PRO A 178 -4.12 -7.42 -6.79
C PRO A 178 -5.58 -7.85 -6.90
N ASP A 179 -5.91 -8.62 -7.94
CA ASP A 179 -7.27 -9.07 -8.24
C ASP A 179 -7.22 -10.45 -8.91
N GLY A 180 -8.36 -11.12 -9.10
CA GLY A 180 -8.46 -12.41 -9.79
C GLY A 180 -7.60 -13.50 -9.15
N HIS A 181 -6.54 -13.95 -9.83
CA HIS A 181 -5.59 -14.94 -9.31
C HIS A 181 -4.16 -14.42 -9.29
N GLY A 182 -3.42 -14.75 -8.23
CA GLY A 182 -2.01 -14.40 -8.13
C GLY A 182 -1.30 -14.96 -6.90
N THR A 183 0.01 -14.73 -6.87
CA THR A 183 0.93 -15.14 -5.80
C THR A 183 1.53 -13.90 -5.14
N MET A 184 1.44 -13.82 -3.81
CA MET A 184 2.19 -12.86 -3.00
C MET A 184 3.27 -13.60 -2.23
N VAL A 185 4.52 -13.13 -2.32
CA VAL A 185 5.64 -13.55 -1.47
C VAL A 185 5.86 -12.48 -0.42
N TYR A 186 5.91 -12.87 0.85
CA TYR A 186 5.96 -11.93 1.96
C TYR A 186 7.38 -11.68 2.44
N ALA A 187 7.70 -10.41 2.72
CA ALA A 187 8.95 -9.99 3.35
C ALA A 187 9.22 -10.70 4.69
N THR A 188 8.15 -10.98 5.45
CA THR A 188 8.20 -11.72 6.70
C THR A 188 8.53 -13.21 6.52
N GLY A 189 8.38 -13.74 5.30
CA GLY A 189 8.62 -15.12 4.92
C GLY A 189 7.34 -15.83 4.45
N GLY A 190 7.50 -16.85 3.60
CA GLY A 190 6.40 -17.61 3.01
C GLY A 190 5.65 -16.86 1.89
N SER A 191 4.57 -17.47 1.40
CA SER A 191 3.75 -16.96 0.31
C SER A 191 2.29 -17.38 0.42
N TYR A 192 1.43 -16.71 -0.35
CA TYR A 192 0.06 -17.13 -0.64
C TYR A 192 -0.16 -17.15 -2.14
N THR A 193 -0.72 -18.24 -2.67
CA THR A 193 -1.16 -18.37 -4.06
C THR A 193 -2.65 -18.70 -4.08
N GLY A 194 -3.47 -17.86 -4.69
CA GLY A 194 -4.92 -18.07 -4.67
C GLY A 194 -5.72 -16.95 -5.32
N GLU A 195 -6.97 -16.81 -4.88
CA GLU A 195 -7.88 -15.75 -5.30
C GLU A 195 -7.58 -14.40 -4.60
N TRP A 196 -7.77 -13.32 -5.33
CA TRP A 196 -7.63 -11.94 -4.86
C TRP A 196 -8.85 -11.14 -5.27
N GLN A 197 -9.24 -10.17 -4.45
CA GLN A 197 -10.30 -9.21 -4.74
C GLN A 197 -9.98 -7.92 -4.00
N ASP A 198 -10.07 -6.79 -4.70
CA ASP A 198 -9.84 -5.45 -4.14
C ASP A 198 -8.54 -5.31 -3.32
N GLY A 199 -7.44 -5.85 -3.86
CA GLY A 199 -6.11 -5.82 -3.23
C GLY A 199 -5.94 -6.75 -2.02
N GLN A 200 -6.94 -7.58 -1.71
CA GLN A 200 -6.98 -8.47 -0.56
C GLN A 200 -7.05 -9.94 -0.99
N MET A 201 -6.49 -10.83 -0.18
CA MET A 201 -6.71 -12.27 -0.34
C MET A 201 -8.20 -12.57 -0.19
N HIS A 202 -8.73 -13.38 -1.11
CA HIS A 202 -10.13 -13.77 -1.17
C HIS A 202 -10.24 -15.27 -1.45
N GLY A 203 -11.46 -15.82 -1.42
CA GLY A 203 -11.78 -17.11 -2.00
C GLY A 203 -10.89 -18.24 -1.50
N SER A 204 -10.50 -19.14 -2.39
CA SER A 204 -9.64 -20.28 -2.08
C SER A 204 -8.18 -20.00 -2.46
N GLY A 205 -7.25 -20.50 -1.66
CA GLY A 205 -5.83 -20.48 -2.00
C GLY A 205 -4.99 -21.40 -1.13
N THR A 206 -3.69 -21.36 -1.37
CA THR A 206 -2.68 -22.14 -0.64
C THR A 206 -1.69 -21.17 -0.01
N VAL A 207 -1.57 -21.26 1.31
CA VAL A 207 -0.46 -20.66 2.06
C VAL A 207 0.73 -21.60 2.00
N THR A 208 1.91 -21.08 1.65
CA THR A 208 3.20 -21.76 1.84
C THR A 208 3.95 -21.05 2.96
N TYR A 209 4.25 -21.77 4.03
CA TYR A 209 4.96 -21.24 5.18
C TYR A 209 6.48 -21.14 4.94
N PRO A 210 7.22 -20.36 5.75
CA PRO A 210 8.70 -20.30 5.68
C PRO A 210 9.42 -21.65 5.80
N ASN A 211 8.83 -22.63 6.49
CA ASN A 211 9.34 -24.00 6.60
C ASN A 211 8.94 -24.92 5.42
N GLY A 212 8.33 -24.37 4.36
CA GLY A 212 7.93 -25.10 3.16
C GLY A 212 6.62 -25.89 3.29
N ILE A 213 6.02 -25.96 4.48
CA ILE A 213 4.71 -26.60 4.67
C ILE A 213 3.65 -25.80 3.91
N THR A 214 2.70 -26.48 3.27
CA THR A 214 1.57 -25.87 2.59
C THR A 214 0.25 -26.19 3.29
N ARG A 215 -0.65 -25.21 3.38
CA ARG A 215 -2.03 -25.41 3.84
C ARG A 215 -2.99 -24.75 2.87
N ALA A 216 -4.07 -25.46 2.51
CA ALA A 216 -5.21 -24.86 1.81
C ALA A 216 -5.98 -23.98 2.80
N VAL A 217 -6.27 -22.74 2.42
CA VAL A 217 -6.94 -21.74 3.25
C VAL A 217 -7.99 -21.02 2.42
N ARG A 218 -9.14 -20.74 3.02
CA ARG A 218 -10.15 -19.83 2.45
C ARG A 218 -9.99 -18.45 3.09
N PHE A 219 -10.02 -17.38 2.30
CA PHE A 219 -9.95 -15.99 2.78
C PHE A 219 -11.25 -15.23 2.49
N GLU A 220 -11.65 -14.37 3.42
CA GLU A 220 -12.82 -13.49 3.29
C GLU A 220 -12.42 -12.09 3.77
N ARG A 221 -12.35 -11.12 2.84
CA ARG A 221 -11.87 -9.74 3.11
C ARG A 221 -10.47 -9.71 3.75
N GLY A 222 -9.52 -10.43 3.15
CA GLY A 222 -8.12 -10.45 3.57
C GLY A 222 -7.81 -11.24 4.86
N LEU A 223 -8.81 -11.83 5.52
CA LEU A 223 -8.65 -12.66 6.72
C LEU A 223 -8.99 -14.12 6.44
N PRO A 224 -8.36 -15.10 7.10
CA PRO A 224 -8.79 -16.49 7.03
C PRO A 224 -10.27 -16.64 7.43
N ALA A 225 -11.02 -17.45 6.69
CA ALA A 225 -12.45 -17.65 6.93
C ALA A 225 -12.69 -18.21 8.35
N GLY A 226 -13.61 -17.60 9.09
CA GLY A 226 -13.86 -17.92 10.50
C GLY A 226 -12.87 -17.30 11.49
N ALA A 227 -11.88 -16.51 11.05
CA ALA A 227 -11.10 -15.69 11.97
C ALA A 227 -12.00 -14.71 12.75
N PRO A 228 -11.77 -14.50 14.06
CA PRO A 228 -12.56 -13.55 14.84
C PRO A 228 -12.50 -12.14 14.22
N ILE A 229 -13.67 -11.55 14.00
CA ILE A 229 -13.77 -10.13 13.65
C ILE A 229 -13.17 -9.35 14.82
N GLN A 230 -12.17 -8.51 14.55
CA GLN A 230 -11.54 -7.71 15.61
C GLN A 230 -12.59 -6.79 16.26
N PRO A 231 -12.72 -6.78 17.59
CA PRO A 231 -13.64 -5.89 18.29
C PRO A 231 -13.23 -4.41 18.11
N GLU A 232 -14.13 -3.50 18.49
CA GLU A 232 -13.92 -2.06 18.35
C GLU A 232 -12.61 -1.58 19.01
N LYS A 233 -11.92 -0.68 18.31
CA LYS A 233 -10.68 0.03 18.65
C LYS A 233 -10.11 -0.28 20.06
N PRO A 234 -9.05 -1.12 20.16
CA PRO A 234 -8.42 -1.47 21.43
C PRO A 234 -8.03 -0.26 22.27
N ARG A 235 -8.13 -0.37 23.59
CA ARG A 235 -7.63 0.66 24.51
C ARG A 235 -6.11 0.78 24.36
N GLY A 236 -5.62 2.01 24.21
CA GLY A 236 -4.18 2.27 24.12
C GLY A 236 -3.47 1.90 25.42
N HIS A 237 -2.39 1.14 25.29
CA HIS A 237 -1.42 0.88 26.36
C HIS A 237 -0.30 1.92 26.27
N HIS A 238 0.04 2.54 27.40
CA HIS A 238 1.06 3.57 27.49
C HIS A 238 2.37 3.04 28.08
N LEU A 239 3.51 3.41 27.49
CA LEU A 239 4.84 3.02 27.98
C LEU A 239 5.28 3.95 29.11
N GLN A 240 5.47 3.42 30.33
CA GLN A 240 5.96 4.20 31.48
C GLN A 240 7.48 4.24 31.49
N ASP A 241 8.07 5.44 31.37
CA ASP A 241 9.53 5.63 31.41
C ASP A 241 9.95 6.95 32.11
N PRO A 242 10.74 6.91 33.22
CA PRO A 242 11.13 8.13 33.95
C PRO A 242 12.18 9.01 33.24
N ALA A 243 12.88 8.50 32.22
CA ALA A 243 13.91 9.25 31.49
C ALA A 243 13.34 10.30 30.50
N SER A 244 12.01 10.40 30.41
CA SER A 244 11.29 11.13 29.35
C SER A 244 11.10 12.62 29.65
N MET A 245 12.19 13.40 29.74
CA MET A 245 12.07 14.87 29.72
C MET A 245 11.54 15.37 28.36
N TYR A 246 11.66 14.55 27.31
CA TYR A 246 11.01 14.73 26.01
C TYR A 246 9.61 14.11 26.01
N ARG A 247 8.59 14.88 25.57
CA ARG A 247 7.18 14.49 25.61
C ARG A 247 6.78 13.60 24.41
N PHE A 248 7.40 12.41 24.33
CA PHE A 248 6.97 11.11 23.80
C PHE A 248 6.12 10.90 22.51
N ASN A 249 5.68 11.90 21.76
CA ASN A 249 5.09 11.64 20.44
C ASN A 249 6.17 11.14 19.45
N ALA A 250 5.96 10.10 18.63
CA ALA A 250 4.84 9.16 18.53
C ALA A 250 5.32 7.70 18.32
N ILE A 251 6.49 7.34 18.87
CA ILE A 251 7.13 6.03 18.62
C ILE A 251 6.35 4.86 19.27
N ALA A 252 5.81 5.07 20.46
CA ALA A 252 5.18 4.01 21.27
C ALA A 252 4.19 4.57 22.33
N ARG A 253 3.48 5.67 22.04
CA ARG A 253 2.67 6.37 23.06
C ARG A 253 1.37 5.64 23.39
N ASP A 254 0.73 5.06 22.37
CA ASP A 254 -0.47 4.23 22.46
C ASP A 254 -0.27 2.98 21.59
N SER A 255 0.10 1.85 22.18
CA SER A 255 0.07 0.56 21.49
C SER A 255 -1.25 -0.13 21.76
N ALA A 256 -1.83 -0.77 20.74
CA ALA A 256 -2.96 -1.68 20.92
C ALA A 256 -2.56 -3.00 21.63
N VAL A 257 -1.27 -3.20 21.94
CA VAL A 257 -0.70 -4.40 22.59
C VAL A 257 0.22 -3.98 23.76
N PRO A 258 0.11 -4.59 24.96
CA PRO A 258 0.97 -4.28 26.10
C PRO A 258 2.47 -4.44 25.80
N PHE A 259 3.27 -3.44 26.13
CA PHE A 259 4.70 -3.42 25.85
C PHE A 259 5.54 -4.40 26.70
N ASN A 260 5.05 -4.77 27.89
CA ASN A 260 5.80 -5.51 28.91
C ASN A 260 5.45 -7.01 28.99
N LYS A 261 4.88 -7.56 27.91
CA LYS A 261 4.40 -8.95 27.83
C LYS A 261 4.98 -9.67 26.63
N GLY A 262 5.43 -10.91 26.82
CA GLY A 262 5.74 -11.81 25.72
C GLY A 262 4.47 -12.29 25.01
N TYR A 263 4.59 -12.88 23.82
CA TYR A 263 3.41 -13.24 22.99
C TYR A 263 2.44 -14.19 23.70
N LEU A 264 2.94 -15.14 24.50
CA LEU A 264 2.13 -16.09 25.25
C LEU A 264 1.41 -15.47 26.46
N ASP A 265 1.87 -14.32 26.96
CA ASP A 265 1.24 -13.59 28.08
C ASP A 265 0.13 -12.63 27.62
N LEU A 266 -0.01 -12.44 26.31
CA LEU A 266 -1.02 -11.59 25.69
C LEU A 266 -2.42 -12.22 25.77
N SER A 267 -3.46 -11.38 25.75
CA SER A 267 -4.83 -11.86 25.52
C SER A 267 -4.98 -12.33 24.07
N PRO A 268 -5.96 -13.21 23.75
CA PRO A 268 -6.21 -13.65 22.37
C PRO A 268 -6.43 -12.49 21.37
N GLU A 269 -7.06 -11.40 21.83
CA GLU A 269 -7.23 -10.16 21.06
C GLU A 269 -5.88 -9.51 20.72
N HIS A 270 -5.00 -9.32 21.72
CA HIS A 270 -3.66 -8.77 21.51
C HIS A 270 -2.80 -9.69 20.64
N GLN A 271 -2.91 -11.02 20.79
CA GLN A 271 -2.24 -11.99 19.91
C GLN A 271 -2.70 -11.84 18.46
N GLN A 272 -4.00 -11.69 18.22
CA GLN A 272 -4.55 -11.44 16.88
C GLN A 272 -4.04 -10.13 16.26
N ILE A 273 -3.83 -9.07 17.05
CA ILE A 273 -3.27 -7.78 16.60
C ILE A 273 -1.76 -7.89 16.26
N VAL A 274 -1.01 -8.73 16.97
CA VAL A 274 0.38 -9.03 16.60
C VAL A 274 0.41 -9.89 15.33
N ARG A 275 -0.42 -10.95 15.27
CA ARG A 275 -0.51 -11.88 14.14
C ARG A 275 -1.02 -11.24 12.85
N SER A 276 -1.91 -10.25 12.89
CA SER A 276 -2.43 -9.59 11.67
C SER A 276 -1.36 -8.89 10.84
N ARG A 277 -0.15 -8.68 11.38
CA ARG A 277 1.04 -8.19 10.66
C ARG A 277 1.69 -9.26 9.78
N PHE A 278 1.27 -10.52 9.92
CA PHE A 278 1.81 -11.70 9.27
C PHE A 278 0.68 -12.40 8.49
N ALA A 279 0.43 -11.93 7.28
CA ALA A 279 -0.75 -12.28 6.47
C ALA A 279 -1.04 -13.79 6.32
N ILE A 280 -0.01 -14.63 6.36
CA ILE A 280 -0.12 -16.08 6.18
C ILE A 280 -0.41 -16.89 7.46
N LEU A 281 -0.22 -16.31 8.65
CA LEU A 281 -0.32 -17.06 9.90
C LEU A 281 -1.79 -17.30 10.29
N GLN A 282 -2.10 -18.55 10.64
CA GLN A 282 -3.44 -19.01 11.00
C GLN A 282 -3.69 -18.94 12.51
N SER A 283 -4.87 -19.37 12.97
CA SER A 283 -5.33 -19.18 14.35
C SER A 283 -4.52 -19.94 15.42
N ASP A 284 -3.88 -21.03 15.01
CA ASP A 284 -2.96 -21.92 15.74
C ASP A 284 -1.49 -21.49 15.67
N ASP A 285 -1.13 -20.67 14.68
CA ASP A 285 0.23 -20.18 14.47
C ASP A 285 0.63 -18.99 15.37
N ALA A 286 1.93 -18.76 15.49
CA ALA A 286 2.52 -17.70 16.29
C ALA A 286 3.71 -17.02 15.56
N PRO A 287 3.78 -15.69 15.49
CA PRO A 287 4.95 -14.99 14.96
C PRO A 287 6.14 -15.03 15.94
N PRO A 288 7.37 -14.75 15.48
CA PRO A 288 8.49 -14.53 16.39
C PRO A 288 8.26 -13.23 17.15
N TYR A 289 8.56 -13.18 18.45
CA TYR A 289 8.22 -12.02 19.28
C TYR A 289 9.19 -11.85 20.47
N PRO A 290 9.56 -10.61 20.87
CA PRO A 290 10.44 -10.38 22.01
C PRO A 290 9.94 -11.05 23.30
N VAL A 291 10.79 -11.84 23.96
CA VAL A 291 10.40 -12.69 25.12
C VAL A 291 9.81 -11.88 26.28
N LYS A 292 10.32 -10.67 26.53
CA LYS A 292 9.85 -9.75 27.59
C LYS A 292 8.88 -8.67 27.07
N GLY A 293 8.42 -8.81 25.83
CA GLY A 293 7.76 -7.73 25.11
C GLY A 293 8.74 -6.65 24.61
N THR A 294 8.17 -5.58 24.06
CA THR A 294 8.86 -4.53 23.32
C THR A 294 9.28 -3.32 24.16
N ALA A 295 8.92 -3.26 25.45
CA ALA A 295 9.15 -2.12 26.34
C ALA A 295 10.63 -1.70 26.44
N GLU A 296 11.52 -2.65 26.75
CA GLU A 296 12.95 -2.40 26.95
C GLU A 296 13.61 -1.88 25.66
N MET A 297 13.31 -2.55 24.53
CA MET A 297 13.73 -2.12 23.19
C MET A 297 13.27 -0.69 22.88
N PHE A 298 11.99 -0.35 23.06
CA PHE A 298 11.50 0.99 22.74
C PHE A 298 12.09 2.09 23.62
N LYS A 299 12.40 1.82 24.89
CA LYS A 299 13.12 2.78 25.74
C LYS A 299 14.52 3.10 25.21
N ILE A 300 15.27 2.07 24.83
CA ILE A 300 16.63 2.25 24.27
C ILE A 300 16.56 2.99 22.92
N ILE A 301 15.61 2.65 22.05
CA ILE A 301 15.39 3.36 20.77
C ILE A 301 15.03 4.82 21.00
N SER A 302 14.11 5.11 21.93
CA SER A 302 13.70 6.48 22.26
C SER A 302 14.86 7.32 22.81
N ALA A 303 15.73 6.72 23.64
CA ALA A 303 16.90 7.39 24.19
C ALA A 303 17.98 7.70 23.14
N ALA A 304 18.04 6.92 22.06
CA ALA A 304 18.92 7.19 20.92
C ALA A 304 18.33 8.20 19.94
N HIS A 305 17.02 8.11 19.64
CA HIS A 305 16.31 9.11 18.85
C HIS A 305 16.49 10.53 19.42
N ALA A 306 16.33 10.68 20.74
CA ALA A 306 16.53 11.94 21.44
C ALA A 306 17.97 12.52 21.37
N LYS A 307 18.96 11.73 20.92
CA LYS A 307 20.35 12.17 20.72
C LYS A 307 20.75 12.33 19.26
N LEU A 308 20.13 11.55 18.36
CA LEU A 308 20.44 11.52 16.93
C LEU A 308 19.54 12.45 16.11
N HIS A 309 18.40 12.89 16.67
CA HIS A 309 17.45 13.82 16.02
C HIS A 309 17.00 13.37 14.62
N SER A 310 16.87 12.06 14.41
CA SER A 310 16.56 11.46 13.11
C SER A 310 15.05 11.42 12.87
N GLU A 311 14.54 12.19 11.91
CA GLU A 311 13.08 12.32 11.68
C GLU A 311 12.60 11.58 10.43
N GLY A 312 11.53 10.79 10.58
CA GLY A 312 10.88 10.03 9.50
C GLY A 312 10.66 8.56 9.81
N ILE A 313 10.29 7.79 8.77
CA ILE A 313 9.89 6.38 8.92
C ILE A 313 11.11 5.47 8.94
N LEU A 314 11.32 4.82 10.09
CA LEU A 314 12.32 3.78 10.31
C LEU A 314 11.63 2.41 10.28
N SER A 315 12.04 1.55 9.35
CA SER A 315 11.49 0.21 9.17
C SER A 315 12.62 -0.80 8.96
N LEU A 316 12.69 -1.82 9.83
CA LEU A 316 13.67 -2.91 9.77
C LEU A 316 13.00 -4.24 10.07
N ASP A 317 13.47 -5.30 9.42
CA ASP A 317 13.04 -6.67 9.71
C ASP A 317 14.22 -7.50 10.25
N VAL A 318 14.11 -8.01 11.47
CA VAL A 318 15.08 -8.99 11.99
C VAL A 318 14.63 -10.41 11.65
N LEU A 319 15.48 -11.17 10.97
CA LEU A 319 15.27 -12.60 10.78
C LEU A 319 15.55 -13.32 12.10
N VAL A 320 14.56 -14.04 12.60
CA VAL A 320 14.66 -14.92 13.77
C VAL A 320 14.60 -16.36 13.27
N ASP A 321 15.46 -17.23 13.76
CA ASP A 321 15.47 -18.66 13.38
C ASP A 321 14.40 -19.48 14.13
N GLU A 322 14.31 -20.77 13.81
CA GLU A 322 13.40 -21.72 14.44
C GLU A 322 13.68 -21.99 15.93
N HIS A 323 14.79 -21.49 16.47
CA HIS A 323 15.15 -21.57 17.89
C HIS A 323 14.88 -20.25 18.65
N GLY A 324 14.49 -19.17 17.96
CA GLY A 324 14.25 -17.86 18.54
C GLY A 324 15.48 -16.95 18.61
N ALA A 325 16.59 -17.33 17.96
CA ALA A 325 17.79 -16.49 17.89
C ALA A 325 17.75 -15.54 16.67
N PRO A 326 18.09 -14.25 16.84
CA PRO A 326 18.14 -13.30 15.73
C PRO A 326 19.42 -13.50 14.90
N GLN A 327 19.26 -13.57 13.58
CA GLN A 327 20.32 -13.95 12.63
C GLN A 327 20.81 -12.77 11.76
N SER A 328 19.90 -11.91 11.29
CA SER A 328 20.24 -10.76 10.44
C SER A 328 19.17 -9.69 10.49
N VAL A 329 19.53 -8.44 10.17
CA VAL A 329 18.58 -7.33 10.05
C VAL A 329 18.60 -6.80 8.62
N ALA A 330 17.42 -6.65 8.03
CA ALA A 330 17.22 -5.94 6.76
C ALA A 330 16.65 -4.55 7.06
N ILE A 331 17.33 -3.48 6.63
CA ILE A 331 16.80 -2.12 6.66
C ILE A 331 15.85 -1.99 5.46
N ARG A 332 14.56 -1.75 5.70
CA ARG A 332 13.55 -1.51 4.64
C ARG A 332 13.42 -0.04 4.30
N ARG A 333 13.43 0.80 5.32
CA ARG A 333 13.39 2.25 5.20
C ARG A 333 14.11 2.86 6.40
N THR A 334 14.82 3.96 6.19
CA THR A 334 15.36 4.75 7.29
C THR A 334 15.41 6.23 6.93
N PRO A 335 15.19 7.15 7.88
CA PRO A 335 15.53 8.56 7.68
C PRO A 335 17.05 8.83 7.80
N ASP A 336 17.78 7.99 8.54
CA ASP A 336 19.20 8.16 8.83
C ASP A 336 19.88 6.79 9.05
N LEU A 337 21.11 6.60 8.56
CA LEU A 337 21.78 5.30 8.65
C LEU A 337 22.26 4.98 10.09
N ASN A 338 22.62 5.98 10.89
CA ASN A 338 23.11 5.80 12.25
C ASN A 338 22.02 5.25 13.18
N ILE A 339 20.80 5.80 13.11
CA ILE A 339 19.67 5.26 13.88
C ILE A 339 19.31 3.84 13.41
N ALA A 340 19.34 3.55 12.10
CA ALA A 340 19.07 2.21 11.60
C ALA A 340 20.10 1.17 12.05
N GLU A 341 21.39 1.49 12.00
CA GLU A 341 22.45 0.61 12.52
C GLU A 341 22.32 0.38 14.02
N PHE A 342 22.01 1.44 14.77
CA PHE A 342 21.82 1.36 16.22
C PHE A 342 20.62 0.46 16.58
N VAL A 343 19.46 0.68 15.95
CA VAL A 343 18.26 -0.15 16.16
C VAL A 343 18.48 -1.59 15.68
N GLY A 344 19.20 -1.79 14.56
CA GLY A 344 19.58 -3.12 14.10
C GLY A 344 20.41 -3.90 15.13
N LYS A 345 21.34 -3.24 15.82
CA LYS A 345 22.11 -3.86 16.92
C LYS A 345 21.21 -4.24 18.10
N ILE A 346 20.19 -3.42 18.46
CA ILE A 346 19.22 -3.79 19.51
C ILE A 346 18.41 -5.02 19.12
N LEU A 347 17.95 -5.10 17.86
CA LEU A 347 17.21 -6.26 17.35
C LEU A 347 18.08 -7.54 17.41
N LEU A 348 19.37 -7.46 17.06
CA LEU A 348 20.30 -8.61 17.14
C LEU A 348 20.68 -9.01 18.58
N LEU A 349 20.57 -8.09 19.55
CA LEU A 349 20.83 -8.37 20.97
C LEU A 349 19.57 -8.81 21.74
N SER A 350 18.39 -8.67 21.13
CA SER A 350 17.11 -9.03 21.73
C SER A 350 16.84 -10.53 21.68
N LYS A 351 16.15 -11.07 22.69
CA LYS A 351 15.71 -12.48 22.72
C LYS A 351 14.28 -12.59 22.22
N TYR A 352 14.02 -13.55 21.33
CA TYR A 352 12.71 -13.80 20.74
C TYR A 352 12.20 -15.19 21.13
N THR A 353 10.88 -15.35 21.17
CA THR A 353 10.27 -16.67 21.02
C THR A 353 10.38 -17.09 19.55
N PRO A 354 10.63 -18.38 19.24
CA PRO A 354 10.56 -18.88 17.88
C PRO A 354 9.14 -18.70 17.33
N ALA A 355 9.04 -18.57 16.00
CA ALA A 355 7.77 -18.59 15.32
C ALA A 355 7.22 -20.02 15.21
N ARG A 356 5.90 -20.19 15.19
CA ARG A 356 5.20 -21.42 14.82
C ARG A 356 4.53 -21.23 13.47
N CYS A 357 4.86 -22.08 12.51
CA CYS A 357 4.34 -22.12 11.16
C CYS A 357 3.78 -23.51 10.86
N ALA A 358 2.48 -23.61 10.61
CA ALA A 358 1.78 -24.89 10.52
C ALA A 358 2.11 -25.79 11.73
N ASP A 359 1.99 -25.22 12.93
CA ASP A 359 2.32 -25.82 14.24
C ASP A 359 3.80 -26.14 14.54
N GLN A 360 4.71 -26.02 13.57
CA GLN A 360 6.12 -26.34 13.74
C GLN A 360 7.00 -25.09 13.90
N PRO A 361 8.11 -25.16 14.66
CA PRO A 361 9.10 -24.07 14.70
C PRO A 361 9.58 -23.69 13.30
N CYS A 362 9.79 -22.40 13.05
CA CYS A 362 10.20 -21.88 11.75
C CYS A 362 11.04 -20.60 11.87
N ALA A 363 11.96 -20.40 10.94
CA ALA A 363 12.60 -19.12 10.74
C ALA A 363 11.62 -18.12 10.11
N MET A 364 11.48 -16.94 10.68
CA MET A 364 10.55 -15.90 10.24
C MET A 364 11.09 -14.51 10.62
N ARG A 365 10.79 -13.47 9.84
CA ARG A 365 11.21 -12.11 10.21
C ARG A 365 10.23 -11.43 11.16
N PHE A 366 10.72 -10.81 12.22
CA PHE A 366 9.97 -9.86 13.05
C PHE A 366 10.12 -8.44 12.46
N PRO A 367 9.04 -7.81 11.97
CA PRO A 367 9.09 -6.46 11.44
C PRO A 367 8.93 -5.40 12.54
N LEU A 368 9.85 -4.44 12.57
CA LEU A 368 9.80 -3.23 13.38
C LEU A 368 9.58 -2.02 12.47
N SER A 369 8.48 -1.28 12.66
CA SER A 369 8.21 -0.04 11.94
C SER A 369 7.83 1.06 12.91
N LEU A 370 8.51 2.20 12.81
CA LEU A 370 8.41 3.35 13.69
C LEU A 370 8.35 4.64 12.86
N ASN A 371 7.56 5.61 13.29
CA ASN A 371 7.62 6.98 12.78
C ASN A 371 8.34 7.85 13.81
N LEU A 372 9.58 8.24 13.51
CA LEU A 372 10.39 9.10 14.35
C LEU A 372 9.95 10.55 14.12
N LEU A 373 9.39 11.19 15.14
CA LEU A 373 8.91 12.58 15.04
C LEU A 373 9.89 13.56 15.71
N PRO A 374 9.88 14.84 15.31
CA PRO A 374 10.54 15.90 16.05
C PRO A 374 10.07 15.96 17.52
N PRO A 375 10.90 16.46 18.45
CA PRO A 375 10.44 16.80 19.79
C PRO A 375 9.38 17.91 19.76
N GLU A 376 8.41 17.83 20.68
CA GLU A 376 7.36 18.85 20.92
C GLU A 376 7.91 20.13 21.57
#